data_AF-A0A7C1H347-F1
#
_entry.id   AF-A0A7C1H347-F1
#
_cell.length_a   1.000
_cell.length_b   1.000
_cell.length_c   1.000
_cell.angle_alpha   90.00
_cell.angle_beta   90.00
_cell.angle_gamma   90.00
#
_symmetry.space_group_name_H-M   'P 1'
#
loop_
_entity.id
_entity.type
_entity.pdbx_description
1 polymer ?
#
loop_
_entity_poly.entity_id
_entity_poly.type
_entity_poly.pdbx_seq_one_letter_code
_entity_poly.pdbx_strand_id
1 'polypeptide(L)'
;MDNKHFFLIALTALLLLSCGGAQKHDGHEHEGHSHALAKHATEEVAHFTLYTDSLEFYIVGSPIISGKEVELAAHITSLKNFKPFKVDTLTLSVNAGGKFYSFTATETGTTGFYRFDLLFDVNGKAQAWLSLVLDGVKRSYPLGQFTIYHCEHDWEDAQEHSHMANTIKFTKEQSWAVDFATISVIPQPIGQVIRTTGQIFPAQSDELVLVAGISGVVNLAGKSILPGMQVGKSEVLFSISSRGMADDNFAMRYAEAKSRYELAKSAFERQNALAALQVISAAELERAKSEYEVAYTAYRVLENGYNTDGQQIISPANAEVLKVYISNGDYVNAGQPLVKLSKLSVSTIQCYVQSRFLNLLSSITDANIRASSSGKVVGLKSSGGRITAVGRTISPENHLIPVVLELPNDEVLPVGGVVDVYLLCKPKDNSLTVPLSSVLEEQGNHFVMLQVTPETFMKREVKLGVSDGERVEVISGLQPGDRVVSRGAVYVKMAQSSGVLDAHSGHVH
;
A
#
# COMPACT_ATOMS: atom_id res chain seq x y z
N MET A 1 -38.19 18.39 -44.15
CA MET A 1 -38.34 19.16 -42.91
C MET A 1 -36.93 19.40 -42.35
N ASP A 2 -36.05 20.13 -43.06
CA ASP A 2 -36.02 21.60 -43.28
C ASP A 2 -35.87 22.34 -41.94
N ASN A 3 -34.82 23.14 -41.65
CA ASN A 3 -34.29 24.35 -42.30
C ASN A 3 -32.84 24.57 -41.77
N LYS A 4 -31.77 24.95 -42.51
CA LYS A 4 -31.45 26.16 -43.31
C LYS A 4 -31.60 27.52 -42.60
N HIS A 5 -30.48 28.23 -42.39
CA HIS A 5 -30.21 29.67 -42.69
C HIS A 5 -28.75 29.99 -42.24
N PHE A 6 -27.75 30.19 -43.10
CA PHE A 6 -27.38 31.37 -43.93
C PHE A 6 -27.11 32.68 -43.15
N PHE A 7 -25.84 33.12 -43.09
CA PHE A 7 -25.46 34.50 -43.44
C PHE A 7 -23.97 34.58 -43.84
N LEU A 8 -23.75 35.26 -44.97
CA LEU A 8 -22.50 35.57 -45.68
C LEU A 8 -22.38 37.11 -45.69
N ILE A 9 -21.16 37.66 -45.76
CA ILE A 9 -20.69 38.94 -46.38
C ILE A 9 -19.26 39.18 -45.83
N ALA A 10 -18.17 38.99 -46.60
CA ALA A 10 -17.53 39.91 -47.59
C ALA A 10 -17.11 41.25 -46.95
N LEU A 11 -16.02 41.95 -47.24
CA LEU A 11 -15.02 42.11 -48.30
C LEU A 11 -13.95 43.05 -47.64
N THR A 12 -12.64 43.02 -47.87
CA THR A 12 -11.95 43.79 -48.94
C THR A 12 -10.44 43.60 -48.84
N ALA A 13 -9.84 43.33 -50.00
CA ALA A 13 -8.42 43.42 -50.28
C ALA A 13 -7.99 44.88 -50.54
N LEU A 14 -6.71 45.20 -50.30
CA LEU A 14 -6.01 46.19 -51.09
C LEU A 14 -4.53 45.80 -51.26
N LEU A 15 -4.13 45.76 -52.52
CA LEU A 15 -2.83 45.38 -53.07
C LEU A 15 -2.26 46.65 -53.70
N LEU A 16 -1.01 47.03 -53.41
CA LEU A 16 -0.22 47.89 -54.30
C LEU A 16 1.24 47.43 -54.33
N LEU A 17 1.65 47.04 -55.54
CA LEU A 17 3.02 46.83 -56.01
C LEU A 17 3.67 48.18 -56.34
N SER A 18 5.00 48.27 -56.19
CA SER A 18 5.84 49.21 -56.93
C SER A 18 7.26 48.66 -57.06
N CYS A 19 7.78 48.64 -58.29
CA CYS A 19 9.08 48.12 -58.71
C CYS A 19 10.23 49.14 -58.58
N GLY A 20 11.46 48.62 -58.43
CA GLY A 20 12.60 49.02 -59.27
C GLY A 20 13.62 50.01 -58.69
N GLY A 21 14.88 49.58 -58.59
CA GLY A 21 16.04 50.48 -58.46
C GLY A 21 17.31 49.78 -57.99
N ALA A 22 18.23 49.49 -58.92
CA ALA A 22 19.59 49.05 -58.62
C ALA A 22 20.53 50.26 -58.53
N GLN A 23 21.39 50.31 -57.50
CA GLN A 23 22.64 51.08 -57.52
C GLN A 23 23.63 50.54 -56.47
N LYS A 24 24.84 50.23 -56.93
CA LYS A 24 26.04 50.03 -56.11
C LYS A 24 26.47 51.36 -55.50
N HIS A 25 26.91 51.36 -54.24
CA HIS A 25 28.03 52.19 -53.79
C HIS A 25 28.68 51.59 -52.53
N ASP A 26 30.00 51.53 -52.56
CA ASP A 26 30.90 51.17 -51.47
C ASP A 26 30.76 52.12 -50.28
N GLY A 27 30.95 51.59 -49.07
CA GLY A 27 31.07 52.37 -47.85
C GLY A 27 31.17 51.45 -46.63
N HIS A 28 32.41 51.16 -46.23
CA HIS A 28 32.70 50.50 -44.95
C HIS A 28 32.21 51.37 -43.79
N GLU A 29 31.30 50.84 -42.97
CA GLU A 29 31.17 51.24 -41.56
C GLU A 29 31.10 49.99 -40.69
N HIS A 30 32.04 49.92 -39.75
CA HIS A 30 32.10 48.91 -38.71
C HIS A 30 31.01 49.21 -37.68
N GLU A 31 29.99 48.36 -37.58
CA GLU A 31 29.21 48.22 -36.34
C GLU A 31 29.33 46.79 -35.85
N GLY A 32 30.13 46.64 -34.79
CA GLY A 32 30.23 45.42 -34.02
C GLY A 32 28.95 45.21 -33.24
N HIS A 33 28.09 44.31 -33.71
CA HIS A 33 27.08 43.69 -32.88
C HIS A 33 27.66 42.43 -32.24
N SER A 34 28.23 42.63 -31.06
CA SER A 34 28.44 41.56 -30.09
C SER A 34 27.09 41.02 -29.63
N HIS A 35 26.60 39.98 -30.29
CA HIS A 35 25.57 39.12 -29.70
C HIS A 35 26.22 38.29 -28.59
N ALA A 36 26.34 38.88 -27.41
CA ALA A 36 26.54 38.13 -26.18
C ALA A 36 25.23 37.36 -25.90
N LEU A 37 25.14 36.15 -26.46
CA LEU A 37 24.22 35.13 -25.97
C LEU A 37 24.62 34.84 -24.54
N ALA A 38 23.75 35.21 -23.60
CA ALA A 38 23.86 34.84 -22.20
C ALA A 38 23.91 33.30 -22.12
N LYS A 39 25.12 32.76 -21.91
CA LYS A 39 25.33 31.37 -21.48
C LYS A 39 24.64 31.24 -20.12
N HIS A 40 23.49 30.56 -20.08
CA HIS A 40 22.92 30.12 -18.82
C HIS A 40 23.89 29.09 -18.21
N ALA A 41 24.52 29.49 -17.11
CA ALA A 41 25.47 28.71 -16.35
C ALA A 41 24.80 27.45 -15.78
N THR A 42 25.25 26.29 -16.22
CA THR A 42 25.15 25.04 -15.45
C THR A 42 26.52 24.82 -14.82
N GLU A 43 26.70 25.34 -13.60
CA GLU A 43 28.00 25.52 -12.93
C GLU A 43 28.56 24.29 -12.19
N GLU A 44 27.85 23.15 -12.16
CA GLU A 44 28.31 21.92 -11.50
C GLU A 44 28.62 20.82 -12.53
N VAL A 45 29.88 20.38 -12.61
CA VAL A 45 30.30 19.45 -13.68
C VAL A 45 31.13 18.27 -13.17
N ALA A 46 31.85 18.41 -12.05
CA ALA A 46 32.44 17.24 -11.40
C ALA A 46 31.38 16.57 -10.53
N HIS A 47 30.86 15.42 -10.98
CA HIS A 47 29.95 14.60 -10.17
C HIS A 47 30.44 13.16 -10.08
N PHE A 48 30.49 12.64 -8.86
CA PHE A 48 30.81 11.25 -8.57
C PHE A 48 29.64 10.62 -7.81
N THR A 49 29.17 9.48 -8.29
CA THR A 49 28.10 8.73 -7.63
C THR A 49 28.56 7.32 -7.36
N LEU A 50 28.40 6.88 -6.11
CA LEU A 50 28.70 5.52 -5.70
C LEU A 50 27.52 4.95 -4.90
N TYR A 51 27.07 3.77 -5.31
CA TYR A 51 26.08 2.99 -4.58
C TYR A 51 26.76 1.78 -3.93
N THR A 52 26.48 1.58 -2.65
CA THR A 52 26.77 0.35 -1.91
C THR A 52 25.45 -0.36 -1.60
N ASP A 53 25.49 -1.48 -0.87
CA ASP A 53 24.27 -2.20 -0.47
C ASP A 53 23.32 -1.36 0.42
N SER A 54 23.84 -0.36 1.13
CA SER A 54 23.07 0.42 2.11
C SER A 54 23.20 1.94 2.00
N LEU A 55 24.18 2.45 1.26
CA LEU A 55 24.50 3.88 1.17
C LEU A 55 24.66 4.34 -0.28
N GLU A 56 24.20 5.55 -0.55
CA GLU A 56 24.52 6.34 -1.74
C GLU A 56 25.47 7.47 -1.33
N PHE A 57 26.59 7.59 -2.03
CA PHE A 57 27.50 8.72 -1.95
C PHE A 57 27.36 9.54 -3.22
N TYR A 58 27.12 10.83 -3.06
CA TYR A 58 27.06 11.78 -4.15
C TYR A 58 28.04 12.90 -3.86
N ILE A 59 29.07 13.06 -4.68
CA ILE A 59 30.03 14.16 -4.57
C ILE A 59 29.84 15.05 -5.79
N VAL A 60 29.64 16.34 -5.58
CA VAL A 60 29.39 17.33 -6.63
C VAL A 60 30.16 18.61 -6.37
N GLY A 61 30.61 19.28 -7.44
CA GLY A 61 31.16 20.62 -7.34
C GLY A 61 31.74 21.14 -8.64
N SER A 62 32.54 22.19 -8.49
CA SER A 62 33.23 22.88 -9.58
C SER A 62 34.26 21.98 -10.27
N PRO A 63 34.62 22.25 -11.53
CA PRO A 63 35.69 21.52 -12.22
C PRO A 63 37.01 21.56 -11.44
N ILE A 64 37.70 20.43 -11.42
CA ILE A 64 38.97 20.29 -10.72
C ILE A 64 40.10 20.79 -11.63
N ILE A 65 40.64 21.97 -11.31
CA ILE A 65 41.70 22.64 -12.09
C ILE A 65 43.00 22.65 -11.29
N SER A 66 44.11 22.31 -11.95
CA SER A 66 45.44 22.32 -11.34
C SER A 66 45.81 23.72 -10.83
N GLY A 67 46.31 23.80 -9.60
CA GLY A 67 46.73 25.05 -8.95
C GLY A 67 45.60 25.92 -8.40
N LYS A 68 44.32 25.54 -8.58
CA LYS A 68 43.17 26.20 -7.95
C LYS A 68 42.65 25.35 -6.78
N GLU A 69 42.28 26.02 -5.70
CA GLU A 69 41.53 25.37 -4.62
C GLU A 69 40.09 25.12 -5.08
N VAL A 70 39.59 23.91 -4.85
CA VAL A 70 38.25 23.49 -5.29
C VAL A 70 37.52 22.88 -4.11
N GLU A 71 36.32 23.40 -3.84
CA GLU A 71 35.39 22.81 -2.89
C GLU A 71 34.50 21.79 -3.59
N LEU A 72 34.40 20.58 -3.02
CA LEU A 72 33.43 19.57 -3.42
C LEU A 72 32.46 19.30 -2.26
N ALA A 73 31.17 19.40 -2.54
CA ALA A 73 30.11 18.97 -1.64
C ALA A 73 29.93 17.45 -1.76
N ALA A 74 29.73 16.78 -0.62
CA ALA A 74 29.52 15.34 -0.56
C ALA A 74 28.29 15.02 0.30
N HIS A 75 27.31 14.35 -0.30
CA HIS A 75 26.05 13.98 0.32
C HIS A 75 26.02 12.47 0.53
N ILE A 76 25.70 12.03 1.75
CA ILE A 76 25.55 10.60 2.07
C ILE A 76 24.10 10.31 2.41
N THR A 77 23.47 9.44 1.62
CA THR A 77 22.09 9.00 1.81
C THR A 77 22.04 7.54 2.20
N SER A 78 21.22 7.18 3.19
CA SER A 78 20.90 5.77 3.44
C SER A 78 19.88 5.25 2.43
N LEU A 79 20.20 4.16 1.73
CA LEU A 79 19.28 3.54 0.76
C LEU A 79 18.10 2.81 1.42
N LYS A 80 18.12 2.61 2.75
CA LYS A 80 17.01 1.97 3.48
C LYS A 80 15.80 2.89 3.61
N ASN A 81 16.04 4.17 3.89
CA ASN A 81 14.98 5.15 4.18
C ASN A 81 15.11 6.44 3.34
N PHE A 82 16.14 6.55 2.51
CA PHE A 82 16.44 7.72 1.68
C PHE A 82 16.57 9.02 2.49
N LYS A 83 17.13 8.92 3.69
CA LYS A 83 17.43 10.04 4.59
C LYS A 83 18.95 10.26 4.73
N PRO A 84 19.38 11.45 5.18
CA PRO A 84 20.80 11.72 5.41
C PRO A 84 21.42 10.70 6.36
N PHE A 85 22.65 10.31 6.08
CA PHE A 85 23.38 9.32 6.87
C PHE A 85 24.71 9.90 7.35
N LYS A 86 25.02 9.70 8.64
CA LYS A 86 26.25 10.19 9.26
C LYS A 86 27.33 9.11 9.27
N VAL A 87 28.56 9.51 8.93
CA VAL A 87 29.78 8.72 9.10
C VAL A 87 30.73 9.42 10.08
N ASP A 88 31.61 8.66 10.74
CA ASP A 88 32.59 9.18 11.71
C ASP A 88 33.69 9.97 11.00
N THR A 89 34.15 9.46 9.87
CA THR A 89 35.19 10.07 9.05
C THR A 89 34.95 9.71 7.59
N LEU A 90 35.13 10.69 6.71
CA LEU A 90 35.08 10.53 5.26
C LEU A 90 36.40 11.05 4.67
N THR A 91 37.08 10.22 3.88
CA THR A 91 38.38 10.56 3.29
C THR A 91 38.39 10.22 1.81
N LEU A 92 38.74 11.18 0.97
CA LEU A 92 38.97 11.02 -0.45
C LEU A 92 40.47 10.84 -0.71
N SER A 93 40.86 9.68 -1.22
CA SER A 93 42.23 9.37 -1.60
C SER A 93 42.36 9.37 -3.11
N VAL A 94 43.33 10.11 -3.64
CA VAL A 94 43.51 10.31 -5.10
C VAL A 94 44.94 9.98 -5.50
N ASN A 95 45.12 9.21 -6.56
CA ASN A 95 46.39 9.03 -7.24
C ASN A 95 46.37 9.78 -8.57
N ALA A 96 47.21 10.80 -8.72
CA ALA A 96 47.32 11.62 -9.91
C ALA A 96 48.80 11.91 -10.22
N GLY A 97 49.23 11.68 -11.47
CA GLY A 97 50.61 11.96 -11.89
C GLY A 97 51.68 11.23 -11.06
N GLY A 98 51.37 10.08 -10.45
CA GLY A 98 52.27 9.34 -9.57
C GLY A 98 52.37 9.87 -8.14
N LYS A 99 51.63 10.95 -7.80
CA LYS A 99 51.48 11.48 -6.44
C LYS A 99 50.18 10.99 -5.80
N PHE A 100 50.23 10.77 -4.49
CA PHE A 100 49.06 10.41 -3.68
C PHE A 100 48.60 11.59 -2.85
N TYR A 101 47.32 11.93 -2.96
CA TYR A 101 46.64 12.96 -2.19
C TYR A 101 45.60 12.31 -1.28
N SER A 102 45.36 12.91 -0.10
CA SER A 102 44.37 12.45 0.86
C SER A 102 43.67 13.65 1.48
N PHE A 103 42.38 13.78 1.23
CA PHE A 103 41.54 14.86 1.71
C PHE A 103 40.50 14.30 2.67
N THR A 104 40.42 14.82 3.89
CA THR A 104 39.37 14.43 4.84
C THR A 104 38.25 15.46 4.80
N ALA A 105 37.02 14.98 4.67
CA ALA A 105 35.86 15.85 4.59
C ALA A 105 35.51 16.46 5.95
N THR A 106 35.01 17.69 5.94
CA THR A 106 34.45 18.36 7.12
C THR A 106 32.92 18.32 7.05
N GLU A 107 32.24 17.93 8.13
CA GLU A 107 30.78 17.97 8.20
C GLU A 107 30.30 19.43 8.27
N THR A 108 29.38 19.85 7.40
CA THR A 108 28.98 21.27 7.23
C THR A 108 27.88 21.72 8.20
N GLY A 109 27.70 21.00 9.31
CA GLY A 109 26.69 21.29 10.34
C GLY A 109 25.30 20.72 10.05
N THR A 110 25.02 20.29 8.82
CA THR A 110 23.80 19.51 8.48
C THR A 110 24.17 18.05 8.32
N THR A 111 23.43 17.16 9.01
CA THR A 111 23.72 15.72 8.96
C THR A 111 23.67 15.20 7.52
N GLY A 112 24.70 14.44 7.14
CA GLY A 112 24.83 13.87 5.79
C GLY A 112 25.49 14.78 4.76
N PHE A 113 25.77 16.05 5.10
CA PHE A 113 26.53 16.98 4.26
C PHE A 113 27.98 17.10 4.72
N TYR A 114 28.87 16.92 3.77
CA TYR A 114 30.31 16.98 3.96
C TYR A 114 30.93 17.87 2.88
N ARG A 115 32.05 18.49 3.20
CA ARG A 115 32.83 19.31 2.27
C ARG A 115 34.26 18.80 2.19
N PHE A 116 34.77 18.65 0.97
CA PHE A 116 36.18 18.46 0.71
C PHE A 116 36.77 19.73 0.14
N ASP A 117 37.93 20.13 0.66
CA ASP A 117 38.72 21.24 0.14
C ASP A 117 39.95 20.61 -0.55
N LEU A 118 40.02 20.70 -1.87
CA LEU A 118 41.03 20.03 -2.69
C LEU A 118 41.99 21.02 -3.33
N LEU A 119 43.27 20.65 -3.37
CA LEU A 119 44.29 21.37 -4.12
C LEU A 119 45.23 20.36 -4.78
N PHE A 120 45.33 20.44 -6.11
CA PHE A 120 46.22 19.60 -6.91
C PHE A 120 47.28 20.46 -7.59
N ASP A 121 48.55 20.06 -7.48
CA ASP A 121 49.69 20.68 -8.17
C ASP A 121 50.07 19.93 -9.47
N VAL A 122 49.23 18.99 -9.90
CA VAL A 122 49.38 18.19 -11.13
C VAL A 122 48.11 18.28 -11.98
N ASN A 123 48.24 17.98 -13.28
CA ASN A 123 47.12 17.84 -14.22
C ASN A 123 47.13 16.44 -14.85
N GLY A 124 46.02 16.07 -15.50
CA GLY A 124 45.85 14.78 -16.18
C GLY A 124 44.87 13.83 -15.47
N LYS A 125 44.89 12.56 -15.87
CA LYS A 125 43.98 11.54 -15.32
C LYS A 125 44.37 11.16 -13.89
N ALA A 126 43.38 11.09 -13.03
CA ALA A 126 43.48 10.73 -11.62
C ALA A 126 42.54 9.57 -11.31
N GLN A 127 42.94 8.70 -10.39
CA GLN A 127 42.10 7.62 -9.85
C GLN A 127 41.74 7.95 -8.40
N ALA A 128 40.46 7.88 -8.06
CA ALA A 128 39.96 8.16 -6.71
C ALA A 128 39.43 6.91 -5.98
N TRP A 129 39.57 6.94 -4.66
CA TRP A 129 38.94 6.04 -3.69
C TRP A 129 38.31 6.85 -2.56
N LEU A 130 37.08 6.49 -2.19
CA LEU A 130 36.38 7.02 -1.03
C LEU A 130 36.52 6.05 0.14
N SER A 131 37.16 6.49 1.21
CA SER A 131 37.24 5.76 2.47
C SER A 131 36.31 6.37 3.50
N LEU A 132 35.65 5.53 4.29
CA LEU A 132 34.82 5.96 5.40
C LEU A 132 35.08 5.11 6.64
N VAL A 133 34.86 5.70 7.81
CA VAL A 133 34.86 5.02 9.10
C VAL A 133 33.44 5.01 9.64
N LEU A 134 32.95 3.82 9.99
CA LEU A 134 31.67 3.61 10.64
C LEU A 134 31.85 2.61 11.78
N ASP A 135 31.46 3.01 12.99
CA ASP A 135 31.57 2.19 14.20
C ASP A 135 33.00 1.66 14.40
N GLY A 136 34.00 2.50 14.06
CA GLY A 136 35.42 2.13 14.10
C GLY A 136 35.91 1.22 12.98
N VAL A 137 35.05 0.79 12.06
CA VAL A 137 35.42 -0.03 10.90
C VAL A 137 35.65 0.85 9.67
N LYS A 138 36.89 0.83 9.16
CA LYS A 138 37.25 1.51 7.91
C LYS A 138 36.84 0.68 6.70
N ARG A 139 36.15 1.29 5.74
CA ARG A 139 35.83 0.72 4.42
C ARG A 139 36.31 1.66 3.33
N SER A 140 36.74 1.11 2.19
CA SER A 140 37.23 1.90 1.05
C SER A 140 36.61 1.40 -0.24
N TYR A 141 36.18 2.33 -1.09
CA TYR A 141 35.47 2.07 -2.34
C TYR A 141 36.11 2.84 -3.49
N PRO A 142 36.33 2.23 -4.66
CA PRO A 142 36.82 2.95 -5.83
C PRO A 142 35.74 3.91 -6.36
N LEU A 143 36.09 5.18 -6.55
CA LEU A 143 35.21 6.18 -7.18
C LEU A 143 35.37 6.26 -8.70
N GLY A 144 36.48 5.73 -9.23
CA GLY A 144 36.78 5.74 -10.67
C GLY A 144 37.84 6.75 -11.07
N GLN A 145 37.95 6.99 -12.38
CA GLN A 145 38.89 7.95 -12.96
C GLN A 145 38.21 9.30 -13.21
N PHE A 146 38.97 10.38 -13.02
CA PHE A 146 38.57 11.73 -13.41
C PHE A 146 39.77 12.51 -13.96
N THR A 147 39.49 13.65 -14.58
CA THR A 147 40.51 14.52 -15.16
C THR A 147 40.70 15.74 -14.28
N ILE A 148 41.94 16.05 -13.94
CA ILE A 148 42.35 17.33 -13.38
C ILE A 148 42.80 18.20 -14.57
N TYR A 149 42.05 19.25 -14.87
CA TYR A 149 42.29 20.10 -16.03
C TYR A 149 43.46 21.04 -15.78
N HIS A 150 44.20 21.41 -16.84
CA HIS A 150 45.28 22.37 -16.71
C HIS A 150 44.75 23.80 -16.56
N CYS A 151 43.67 24.12 -17.28
CA CYS A 151 42.99 25.40 -17.19
C CYS A 151 41.48 25.24 -17.42
N GLU A 152 40.75 26.34 -17.25
CA GLU A 152 39.28 26.39 -17.40
C GLU A 152 38.84 26.19 -18.86
N HIS A 153 39.64 26.68 -19.81
CA HIS A 153 39.39 26.52 -21.24
C HIS A 153 39.41 25.04 -21.67
N ASP A 154 40.36 24.25 -21.16
CA ASP A 154 40.43 22.80 -21.45
C ASP A 154 39.18 22.04 -20.98
N TRP A 155 38.52 22.55 -19.94
CA TRP A 155 37.28 21.98 -19.43
C TRP A 155 36.06 22.43 -20.26
N GLU A 156 36.02 23.68 -20.72
CA GLU A 156 34.97 24.17 -21.61
C GLU A 156 34.97 23.40 -22.94
N ASP A 157 36.15 23.19 -23.54
CA ASP A 157 36.32 22.41 -24.77
C ASP A 157 35.89 20.94 -24.57
N ALA A 158 36.14 20.37 -23.38
CA ALA A 158 35.70 19.02 -23.05
C ALA A 158 34.17 18.88 -22.87
N GLN A 159 33.46 19.99 -22.68
CA GLN A 159 32.02 20.02 -22.38
C GLN A 159 31.10 20.34 -23.56
N GLU A 160 31.63 20.79 -24.71
CA GLU A 160 30.84 21.16 -25.91
C GLU A 160 29.94 20.03 -26.47
N HIS A 161 29.93 18.84 -25.87
CA HIS A 161 29.15 17.68 -26.30
C HIS A 161 28.12 17.15 -25.27
N SER A 162 27.86 17.85 -24.16
CA SER A 162 27.01 17.34 -23.06
C SER A 162 25.82 18.24 -22.68
N HIS A 163 25.04 18.71 -23.65
CA HIS A 163 23.75 19.33 -23.34
C HIS A 163 22.64 18.28 -23.26
N MET A 164 22.29 17.86 -22.04
CA MET A 164 21.06 17.09 -21.80
C MET A 164 19.87 18.04 -21.73
N ALA A 165 19.10 18.12 -22.81
CA ALA A 165 17.83 18.86 -22.79
C ALA A 165 16.80 18.15 -21.89
N ASN A 166 15.98 18.95 -21.18
CA ASN A 166 14.81 18.49 -20.40
C ASN A 166 15.12 17.69 -19.12
N THR A 167 16.12 18.13 -18.34
CA THR A 167 16.41 17.63 -17.00
C THR A 167 15.69 18.43 -15.90
N ILE A 168 15.51 17.81 -14.74
CA ILE A 168 14.86 18.37 -13.56
C ILE A 168 15.85 18.25 -12.41
N LYS A 169 16.31 19.38 -11.85
CA LYS A 169 17.13 19.39 -10.62
C LYS A 169 16.20 19.19 -9.42
N PHE A 170 16.50 18.20 -8.59
CA PHE A 170 15.80 17.89 -7.36
C PHE A 170 16.85 17.51 -6.30
N THR A 171 17.25 18.48 -5.49
CA THR A 171 18.44 18.41 -4.64
C THR A 171 18.28 17.41 -3.49
N LYS A 172 19.39 17.05 -2.81
CA LYS A 172 19.30 16.15 -1.67
C LYS A 172 18.47 16.72 -0.52
N GLU A 173 18.56 18.02 -0.25
CA GLU A 173 17.73 18.71 0.73
C GLU A 173 16.24 18.52 0.43
N GLN A 174 15.85 18.74 -0.83
CA GLN A 174 14.46 18.56 -1.27
C GLN A 174 14.02 17.09 -1.15
N SER A 175 14.88 16.16 -1.58
CA SER A 175 14.57 14.73 -1.53
C SER A 175 14.45 14.19 -0.09
N TRP A 176 15.32 14.67 0.83
CA TRP A 176 15.34 14.25 2.22
C TRP A 176 14.18 14.85 3.02
N ALA A 177 13.59 15.95 2.56
CA ALA A 177 12.44 16.58 3.20
C ALA A 177 11.12 15.82 2.97
N VAL A 178 11.03 14.96 1.94
CA VAL A 178 9.79 14.26 1.55
C VAL A 178 9.94 12.73 1.65
N ASP A 179 8.84 11.98 1.42
CA ASP A 179 8.92 10.54 1.17
C ASP A 179 9.39 10.29 -0.26
N PHE A 180 10.70 10.20 -0.40
CA PHE A 180 11.39 9.98 -1.66
C PHE A 180 12.10 8.63 -1.64
N ALA A 181 12.10 7.94 -2.77
CA ALA A 181 12.98 6.80 -2.97
C ALA A 181 13.24 6.57 -4.46
N THR A 182 14.37 5.97 -4.78
CA THR A 182 14.66 5.46 -6.13
C THR A 182 14.94 3.97 -6.08
N ILE A 183 14.69 3.29 -7.18
CA ILE A 183 14.95 1.86 -7.31
C ILE A 183 15.60 1.58 -8.65
N SER A 184 16.53 0.63 -8.66
CA SER A 184 17.07 0.10 -9.91
C SER A 184 16.06 -0.84 -10.55
N VAL A 185 15.83 -0.65 -11.85
CA VAL A 185 14.89 -1.41 -12.65
C VAL A 185 15.56 -2.72 -13.06
N ILE A 186 15.09 -3.82 -12.50
CA ILE A 186 15.60 -5.16 -12.78
C ILE A 186 14.47 -6.04 -13.34
N PRO A 187 14.80 -6.99 -14.24
CA PRO A 187 13.82 -7.98 -14.69
C PRO A 187 13.30 -8.81 -13.52
N GLN A 188 11.97 -8.91 -13.41
CA GLN A 188 11.30 -9.72 -12.39
C GLN A 188 10.18 -10.57 -13.04
N PRO A 189 9.90 -11.76 -12.48
CA PRO A 189 8.81 -12.58 -12.98
C PRO A 189 7.48 -11.90 -12.71
N ILE A 190 6.75 -11.55 -13.78
CA ILE A 190 5.38 -11.04 -13.69
C ILE A 190 4.47 -11.91 -14.56
N GLY A 191 3.42 -12.43 -13.95
CA GLY A 191 2.43 -13.27 -14.62
C GLY A 191 1.32 -12.45 -15.25
N GLN A 192 0.42 -13.15 -15.95
CA GLN A 192 -0.85 -12.55 -16.32
C GLN A 192 -1.64 -12.21 -15.06
N VAL A 193 -2.31 -11.07 -15.08
CA VAL A 193 -3.12 -10.61 -13.95
C VAL A 193 -4.54 -10.37 -14.43
N ILE A 194 -5.50 -10.90 -13.67
CA ILE A 194 -6.92 -10.59 -13.87
C ILE A 194 -7.28 -9.51 -12.86
N ARG A 195 -7.45 -8.29 -13.34
CA ARG A 195 -7.96 -7.18 -12.52
C ARG A 195 -9.47 -7.28 -12.41
N THR A 196 -9.97 -7.23 -11.19
CA THR A 196 -11.40 -7.18 -10.86
C THR A 196 -11.62 -6.33 -9.61
N THR A 197 -12.86 -6.00 -9.31
CA THR A 197 -13.26 -5.45 -8.03
C THR A 197 -13.82 -6.56 -7.15
N GLY A 198 -13.66 -6.45 -5.84
CA GLY A 198 -14.23 -7.34 -4.84
C GLY A 198 -14.87 -6.57 -3.69
N GLN A 199 -15.79 -7.24 -3.00
CA GLN A 199 -16.39 -6.75 -1.76
C GLN A 199 -15.97 -7.64 -0.59
N ILE A 200 -15.66 -7.01 0.54
CA ILE A 200 -15.23 -7.69 1.75
C ILE A 200 -16.45 -8.06 2.59
N PHE A 201 -16.53 -9.31 3.00
CA PHE A 201 -17.53 -9.88 3.89
C PHE A 201 -16.83 -10.48 5.11
N PRO A 202 -17.51 -10.58 6.26
CA PRO A 202 -17.02 -11.47 7.31
C PRO A 202 -17.06 -12.91 6.81
N ALA A 203 -16.12 -13.74 7.25
CA ALA A 203 -16.17 -15.16 6.92
C ALA A 203 -17.48 -15.78 7.45
N GLN A 204 -18.11 -16.66 6.66
CA GLN A 204 -19.36 -17.31 7.09
C GLN A 204 -19.20 -18.11 8.39
N SER A 205 -18.01 -18.64 8.65
CA SER A 205 -17.66 -19.34 9.91
C SER A 205 -17.58 -18.41 11.12
N ASP A 206 -17.40 -17.10 10.90
CA ASP A 206 -17.26 -16.09 11.94
C ASP A 206 -18.58 -15.36 12.23
N GLU A 207 -19.56 -15.47 11.34
CA GLU A 207 -20.90 -14.93 11.56
C GLU A 207 -21.75 -15.86 12.43
N LEU A 208 -22.47 -15.25 13.36
CA LEU A 208 -23.42 -15.94 14.21
C LEU A 208 -24.73 -15.14 14.27
N VAL A 209 -25.85 -15.82 14.03
CA VAL A 209 -27.18 -15.25 14.26
C VAL A 209 -27.73 -15.85 15.54
N LEU A 210 -27.94 -15.02 16.56
CA LEU A 210 -28.64 -15.42 17.76
C LEU A 210 -30.14 -15.31 17.52
N VAL A 211 -30.87 -16.35 17.90
CA VAL A 211 -32.32 -16.47 17.73
C VAL A 211 -32.99 -16.55 19.11
N ALA A 212 -34.27 -16.21 19.16
CA ALA A 212 -35.10 -16.38 20.35
C ALA A 212 -35.28 -17.87 20.67
N GLY A 213 -34.95 -18.29 21.89
CA GLY A 213 -35.20 -19.66 22.34
C GLY A 213 -36.65 -19.90 22.78
N ILE A 214 -37.37 -18.85 23.16
CA ILE A 214 -38.80 -18.85 23.49
C ILE A 214 -39.51 -17.65 22.86
N SER A 215 -40.84 -17.73 22.79
CA SER A 215 -41.68 -16.58 22.47
C SER A 215 -41.90 -15.69 23.69
N GLY A 216 -41.89 -14.36 23.51
CA GLY A 216 -42.08 -13.40 24.60
C GLY A 216 -41.74 -11.96 24.24
N VAL A 217 -41.77 -11.06 25.22
CA VAL A 217 -41.35 -9.65 25.06
C VAL A 217 -39.85 -9.53 25.32
N VAL A 218 -39.17 -8.82 24.42
CA VAL A 218 -37.75 -8.46 24.54
C VAL A 218 -37.58 -7.31 25.54
N ASN A 219 -36.66 -7.48 26.49
CA ASN A 219 -36.15 -6.42 27.35
C ASN A 219 -34.63 -6.27 27.14
N LEU A 220 -34.17 -5.04 26.91
CA LEU A 220 -32.75 -4.73 26.86
C LEU A 220 -32.15 -4.68 28.26
N ALA A 221 -30.98 -5.31 28.43
CA ALA A 221 -30.25 -5.33 29.70
C ALA A 221 -29.52 -4.00 29.95
N GLY A 222 -30.26 -2.89 30.14
CA GLY A 222 -29.76 -1.58 30.59
C GLY A 222 -28.84 -0.81 29.62
N LYS A 223 -28.13 -1.48 28.72
CA LYS A 223 -27.26 -0.91 27.69
C LYS A 223 -27.88 -1.13 26.31
N SER A 224 -28.02 -0.06 25.54
CA SER A 224 -28.46 -0.17 24.14
C SER A 224 -27.44 -0.96 23.33
N ILE A 225 -27.90 -1.86 22.47
CA ILE A 225 -27.06 -2.65 21.57
C ILE A 225 -27.21 -2.07 20.18
N LEU A 226 -26.10 -1.58 19.64
CA LEU A 226 -26.04 -0.90 18.35
C LEU A 226 -25.07 -1.64 17.41
N PRO A 227 -25.32 -1.61 16.10
CA PRO A 227 -24.33 -2.04 15.12
C PRO A 227 -22.97 -1.35 15.33
N GLY A 228 -21.87 -2.12 15.22
CA GLY A 228 -20.50 -1.67 15.48
C GLY A 228 -20.03 -1.81 16.92
N MET A 229 -20.92 -2.16 17.87
CA MET A 229 -20.51 -2.39 19.26
C MET A 229 -19.79 -3.72 19.43
N GLN A 230 -18.71 -3.72 20.21
CA GLN A 230 -18.03 -4.92 20.67
C GLN A 230 -18.76 -5.51 21.88
N VAL A 231 -18.99 -6.82 21.86
CA VAL A 231 -19.59 -7.60 22.94
C VAL A 231 -18.64 -8.71 23.40
N GLY A 232 -18.57 -8.91 24.71
CA GLY A 232 -17.73 -9.93 25.33
C GLY A 232 -18.38 -11.31 25.37
N LYS A 233 -17.56 -12.36 25.51
CA LYS A 233 -18.07 -13.71 25.78
C LYS A 233 -18.89 -13.72 27.07
N SER A 234 -20.06 -14.35 27.01
CA SER A 234 -21.07 -14.44 28.06
C SER A 234 -21.72 -13.12 28.47
N GLU A 235 -21.52 -12.03 27.71
CA GLU A 235 -22.24 -10.77 27.93
C GLU A 235 -23.74 -10.95 27.61
N VAL A 236 -24.60 -10.50 28.52
CA VAL A 236 -26.07 -10.54 28.33
C VAL A 236 -26.46 -9.44 27.36
N LEU A 237 -27.09 -9.83 26.25
CA LEU A 237 -27.51 -8.92 25.20
C LEU A 237 -28.99 -8.52 25.37
N PHE A 238 -29.85 -9.53 25.53
CA PHE A 238 -31.30 -9.36 25.65
C PHE A 238 -31.83 -10.30 26.74
N SER A 239 -32.98 -9.96 27.32
CA SER A 239 -33.81 -10.94 28.01
C SER A 239 -35.18 -11.04 27.36
N ILE A 240 -35.72 -12.25 27.27
CA ILE A 240 -37.05 -12.50 26.71
C ILE A 240 -37.95 -12.97 27.84
N SER A 241 -38.99 -12.19 28.14
CA SER A 241 -39.97 -12.53 29.18
C SER A 241 -41.27 -13.03 28.56
N SER A 242 -41.71 -14.22 29.00
CA SER A 242 -43.01 -14.79 28.64
C SER A 242 -44.11 -14.47 29.68
N ARG A 243 -43.79 -13.68 30.71
CA ARG A 243 -44.65 -13.46 31.88
C ARG A 243 -45.98 -12.82 31.48
N GLY A 244 -47.09 -13.45 31.89
CA GLY A 244 -48.44 -12.89 31.70
C GLY A 244 -49.01 -13.05 30.29
N MET A 245 -48.42 -13.91 29.46
CA MET A 245 -48.90 -14.22 28.10
C MET A 245 -49.73 -15.50 28.07
N ALA A 246 -50.63 -15.64 27.09
CA ALA A 246 -51.39 -16.88 26.90
C ALA A 246 -50.48 -18.09 26.62
N ASP A 247 -49.29 -17.84 26.06
CA ASP A 247 -48.21 -18.81 25.86
C ASP A 247 -47.23 -18.88 27.05
N ASP A 248 -47.60 -18.44 28.26
CA ASP A 248 -46.85 -18.63 29.52
C ASP A 248 -46.83 -20.10 29.98
N ASN A 249 -46.54 -20.98 29.02
CA ASN A 249 -46.39 -22.40 29.17
C ASN A 249 -45.10 -22.74 29.92
N PHE A 250 -44.12 -21.85 30.05
CA PHE A 250 -42.83 -22.20 30.64
C PHE A 250 -42.90 -22.31 32.17
N ALA A 251 -43.47 -21.31 32.86
CA ALA A 251 -43.64 -21.40 34.32
C ALA A 251 -44.48 -22.62 34.73
N MET A 252 -45.54 -22.90 33.95
CA MET A 252 -46.37 -24.09 34.11
C MET A 252 -45.61 -25.39 33.81
N ARG A 253 -44.86 -25.47 32.71
CA ARG A 253 -44.05 -26.65 32.35
C ARG A 253 -42.91 -26.89 33.34
N TYR A 254 -42.29 -25.83 33.86
CA TYR A 254 -41.27 -25.93 34.89
C TYR A 254 -41.87 -26.47 36.18
N ALA A 255 -43.00 -25.90 36.64
CA ALA A 255 -43.69 -26.40 37.82
C ALA A 255 -44.14 -27.86 37.66
N GLU A 256 -44.65 -28.23 36.49
CA GLU A 256 -45.04 -29.60 36.16
C GLU A 256 -43.83 -30.55 36.15
N ALA A 257 -42.74 -30.19 35.46
CA ALA A 257 -41.53 -31.00 35.39
C ALA A 257 -40.88 -31.18 36.77
N LYS A 258 -40.85 -30.12 37.58
CA LYS A 258 -40.37 -30.16 38.97
C LYS A 258 -41.23 -31.11 39.81
N SER A 259 -42.56 -30.99 39.72
CA SER A 259 -43.48 -31.86 40.45
C SER A 259 -43.33 -33.34 40.05
N ARG A 260 -43.20 -33.62 38.74
CA ARG A 260 -42.96 -34.98 38.23
C ARG A 260 -41.62 -35.55 38.70
N TYR A 261 -40.56 -34.73 38.69
CA TYR A 261 -39.26 -35.11 39.22
C TYR A 261 -39.31 -35.45 40.72
N GLU A 262 -39.94 -34.60 41.54
CA GLU A 262 -40.09 -34.83 42.97
C GLU A 262 -40.88 -36.12 43.27
N LEU A 263 -41.95 -36.38 42.50
CA LEU A 263 -42.73 -37.61 42.61
C LEU A 263 -41.91 -38.86 42.24
N ALA A 264 -41.22 -38.83 41.09
CA ALA A 264 -40.41 -39.95 40.62
C ALA A 264 -39.21 -40.23 41.54
N LYS A 265 -38.59 -39.17 42.08
CA LYS A 265 -37.53 -39.28 43.08
C LYS A 265 -38.01 -40.00 44.34
N SER A 266 -39.14 -39.55 44.89
CA SER A 266 -39.72 -40.16 46.09
C SER A 266 -40.12 -41.63 45.85
N ALA A 267 -40.62 -41.96 44.66
CA ALA A 267 -40.97 -43.33 44.28
C ALA A 267 -39.72 -44.23 44.17
N PHE A 268 -38.66 -43.75 43.50
CA PHE A 268 -37.39 -44.46 43.39
C PHE A 268 -36.74 -44.69 44.75
N GLU A 269 -36.68 -43.67 45.61
CA GLU A 269 -36.12 -43.79 46.96
C GLU A 269 -36.87 -44.84 47.80
N ARG A 270 -38.21 -44.86 47.75
CA ARG A 270 -39.02 -45.89 48.42
C ARG A 270 -38.74 -47.29 47.87
N GLN A 271 -38.72 -47.45 46.55
CA GLN A 271 -38.46 -48.75 45.92
C GLN A 271 -37.04 -49.25 46.18
N ASN A 272 -36.05 -48.36 46.20
CA ASN A 272 -34.67 -48.69 46.54
C ASN A 272 -34.55 -49.22 47.99
N ALA A 273 -35.26 -48.60 48.94
CA ALA A 273 -35.32 -49.09 50.32
C ALA A 273 -35.98 -50.48 50.42
N LEU A 274 -37.06 -50.73 49.66
CA LEU A 274 -37.73 -52.04 49.63
C LEU A 274 -36.89 -53.12 48.92
N ALA A 275 -36.14 -52.76 47.88
CA ALA A 275 -35.24 -53.66 47.18
C ALA A 275 -34.07 -54.10 48.08
N ALA A 276 -33.55 -53.18 48.91
CA ALA A 276 -32.52 -53.50 49.91
C ALA A 276 -33.00 -54.53 50.95
N LEU A 277 -34.32 -54.59 51.19
CA LEU A 277 -34.98 -55.59 52.04
C LEU A 277 -35.41 -56.85 51.26
N GLN A 278 -35.05 -56.97 49.98
CA GLN A 278 -35.47 -58.05 49.07
C GLN A 278 -37.00 -58.22 48.91
N VAL A 279 -37.75 -57.13 49.07
CA VAL A 279 -39.24 -57.13 48.99
C VAL A 279 -39.75 -56.95 47.56
N ILE A 280 -38.96 -56.34 46.67
CA ILE A 280 -39.32 -56.11 45.27
C ILE A 280 -38.28 -56.70 44.33
N SER A 281 -38.66 -56.91 43.07
CA SER A 281 -37.77 -57.45 42.05
C SER A 281 -36.77 -56.40 41.53
N ALA A 282 -35.62 -56.86 41.02
CA ALA A 282 -34.64 -55.98 40.38
C ALA A 282 -35.21 -55.23 39.16
N ALA A 283 -36.15 -55.85 38.44
CA ALA A 283 -36.82 -55.23 37.29
C ALA A 283 -37.73 -54.06 37.69
N GLU A 284 -38.37 -54.13 38.86
CA GLU A 284 -39.18 -53.03 39.40
C GLU A 284 -38.31 -51.85 39.83
N LEU A 285 -37.20 -52.11 40.53
CA LEU A 285 -36.25 -51.07 40.93
C LEU A 285 -35.66 -50.35 39.70
N GLU A 286 -35.27 -51.09 38.67
CA GLU A 286 -34.70 -50.52 37.45
C GLU A 286 -35.72 -49.65 36.70
N ARG A 287 -37.00 -50.03 36.72
CA ARG A 287 -38.07 -49.20 36.14
C ARG A 287 -38.21 -47.87 36.87
N ALA A 288 -38.27 -47.88 38.21
CA ALA A 288 -38.36 -46.63 38.97
C ALA A 288 -37.11 -45.76 38.84
N LYS A 289 -35.93 -46.37 38.72
CA LYS A 289 -34.69 -45.64 38.44
C LYS A 289 -34.75 -44.95 37.08
N SER A 290 -35.17 -45.67 36.05
CA SER A 290 -35.32 -45.10 34.70
C SER A 290 -36.35 -43.96 34.68
N GLU A 291 -37.49 -44.11 35.36
CA GLU A 291 -38.51 -43.05 35.47
C GLU A 291 -37.97 -41.81 36.20
N TYR A 292 -37.22 -42.01 37.28
CA TYR A 292 -36.53 -40.93 37.98
C TYR A 292 -35.52 -40.20 37.09
N GLU A 293 -34.65 -40.93 36.37
CA GLU A 293 -33.64 -40.34 35.50
C GLU A 293 -34.25 -39.55 34.33
N VAL A 294 -35.35 -40.04 33.75
CA VAL A 294 -36.11 -39.32 32.72
C VAL A 294 -36.70 -38.03 33.28
N ALA A 295 -37.36 -38.09 34.45
CA ALA A 295 -37.95 -36.92 35.08
C ALA A 295 -36.90 -35.89 35.53
N TYR A 296 -35.75 -36.36 36.05
CA TYR A 296 -34.62 -35.52 36.41
C TYR A 296 -34.03 -34.79 35.22
N THR A 297 -33.83 -35.49 34.10
CA THR A 297 -33.29 -34.89 32.87
C THR A 297 -34.25 -33.82 32.32
N ALA A 298 -35.56 -34.11 32.31
CA ALA A 298 -36.58 -33.15 31.89
C ALA A 298 -36.61 -31.89 32.76
N TYR A 299 -36.52 -32.03 34.09
CA TYR A 299 -36.44 -30.90 35.01
C TYR A 299 -35.15 -30.08 34.81
N ARG A 300 -33.99 -30.74 34.74
CA ARG A 300 -32.67 -30.09 34.67
C ARG A 300 -32.48 -29.24 33.41
N VAL A 301 -33.06 -29.67 32.29
CA VAL A 301 -33.05 -28.90 31.04
C VAL A 301 -33.81 -27.58 31.19
N LEU A 302 -34.90 -27.58 31.96
CA LEU A 302 -35.70 -26.37 32.22
C LEU A 302 -35.04 -25.50 33.31
N GLU A 303 -34.40 -26.09 34.31
CA GLU A 303 -33.69 -25.40 35.39
C GLU A 303 -32.44 -24.64 34.90
N ASN A 304 -31.61 -25.25 34.06
CA ASN A 304 -30.35 -24.65 33.61
C ASN A 304 -30.52 -23.55 32.55
N GLY A 305 -31.71 -23.38 31.97
CA GLY A 305 -31.95 -22.49 30.83
C GLY A 305 -32.57 -21.13 31.18
N TYR A 306 -33.08 -20.94 32.40
CA TYR A 306 -34.02 -19.84 32.70
C TYR A 306 -33.91 -19.30 34.13
N ASN A 307 -33.97 -17.98 34.27
CA ASN A 307 -34.21 -17.30 35.55
C ASN A 307 -35.70 -16.92 35.61
N THR A 308 -36.27 -16.70 36.80
CA THR A 308 -37.72 -16.45 37.00
C THR A 308 -38.32 -15.28 36.20
N ASP A 309 -37.49 -14.47 35.54
CA ASP A 309 -37.87 -13.32 34.71
C ASP A 309 -37.80 -13.55 33.19
N GLY A 310 -37.30 -14.70 32.72
CA GLY A 310 -37.20 -15.02 31.29
C GLY A 310 -35.91 -15.73 30.85
N GLN A 311 -35.70 -15.84 29.54
CA GLN A 311 -34.44 -16.33 28.95
C GLN A 311 -33.45 -15.17 28.80
N GLN A 312 -32.20 -15.36 29.21
CA GLN A 312 -31.12 -14.46 28.82
C GLN A 312 -30.47 -14.92 27.52
N ILE A 313 -30.33 -14.00 26.57
CA ILE A 313 -29.61 -14.21 25.32
C ILE A 313 -28.22 -13.60 25.51
N ILE A 314 -27.20 -14.47 25.57
CA ILE A 314 -25.81 -14.09 25.79
C ILE A 314 -24.98 -14.22 24.51
N SER A 315 -23.92 -13.42 24.40
CA SER A 315 -22.92 -13.62 23.35
C SER A 315 -22.06 -14.86 23.67
N PRO A 316 -21.88 -15.83 22.76
CA PRO A 316 -21.05 -17.01 23.04
C PRO A 316 -19.55 -16.78 22.86
N ALA A 317 -19.14 -15.63 22.30
CA ALA A 317 -17.75 -15.26 22.05
C ALA A 317 -17.55 -13.74 22.10
N ASN A 318 -16.30 -13.29 22.08
CA ASN A 318 -16.01 -11.88 21.80
C ASN A 318 -16.33 -11.62 20.31
N ALA A 319 -17.18 -10.64 20.03
CA ALA A 319 -17.68 -10.37 18.69
C ALA A 319 -18.16 -8.92 18.53
N GLU A 320 -18.29 -8.47 17.29
CA GLU A 320 -18.93 -7.22 16.91
C GLU A 320 -20.39 -7.46 16.54
N VAL A 321 -21.26 -6.54 16.93
CA VAL A 321 -22.67 -6.50 16.50
C VAL A 321 -22.75 -5.99 15.06
N LEU A 322 -23.10 -6.86 14.12
CA LEU A 322 -23.32 -6.47 12.72
C LEU A 322 -24.71 -5.86 12.51
N LYS A 323 -25.72 -6.45 13.12
CA LYS A 323 -27.12 -6.03 12.94
C LYS A 323 -27.98 -6.47 14.11
N VAL A 324 -28.86 -5.59 14.56
CA VAL A 324 -29.92 -5.91 15.53
C VAL A 324 -31.25 -5.95 14.77
N TYR A 325 -32.03 -7.02 14.92
CA TYR A 325 -33.30 -7.24 14.20
C TYR A 325 -34.53 -6.80 14.99
N ILE A 326 -34.36 -6.52 16.27
CA ILE A 326 -35.41 -6.32 17.26
C ILE A 326 -35.19 -5.04 18.07
N SER A 327 -36.27 -4.49 18.59
CA SER A 327 -36.29 -3.33 19.48
C SER A 327 -36.73 -3.72 20.89
N ASN A 328 -36.47 -2.85 21.86
CA ASN A 328 -36.96 -3.05 23.23
C ASN A 328 -38.49 -3.02 23.27
N GLY A 329 -39.11 -4.01 23.90
CA GLY A 329 -40.57 -4.16 23.95
C GLY A 329 -41.17 -4.94 22.79
N ASP A 330 -40.37 -5.36 21.80
CA ASP A 330 -40.87 -6.19 20.70
C ASP A 330 -41.31 -7.57 21.20
N TYR A 331 -42.40 -8.08 20.63
CA TYR A 331 -42.77 -9.49 20.78
C TYR A 331 -42.01 -10.33 19.75
N VAL A 332 -41.33 -11.37 20.22
CA VAL A 332 -40.59 -12.31 19.36
C VAL A 332 -41.15 -13.72 19.49
N ASN A 333 -41.09 -14.49 18.41
CA ASN A 333 -41.41 -15.91 18.41
C ASN A 333 -40.15 -16.77 18.58
N ALA A 334 -40.28 -17.96 19.15
CA ALA A 334 -39.18 -18.94 19.17
C ALA A 334 -38.63 -19.18 17.74
N GLY A 335 -37.31 -19.11 17.58
CA GLY A 335 -36.59 -19.21 16.31
C GLY A 335 -36.43 -17.89 15.56
N GLN A 336 -37.07 -16.80 16.00
CA GLN A 336 -36.92 -15.49 15.35
C GLN A 336 -35.49 -14.93 15.56
N PRO A 337 -34.82 -14.43 14.49
CA PRO A 337 -33.52 -13.77 14.61
C PRO A 337 -33.58 -12.52 15.48
N LEU A 338 -32.61 -12.37 16.40
CA LEU A 338 -32.51 -11.25 17.33
C LEU A 338 -31.35 -10.32 17.00
N VAL A 339 -30.15 -10.90 16.86
CA VAL A 339 -28.93 -10.16 16.56
C VAL A 339 -28.01 -10.99 15.69
N LYS A 340 -27.27 -10.32 14.81
CA LYS A 340 -26.18 -10.88 14.02
C LYS A 340 -24.86 -10.37 14.60
N LEU A 341 -23.99 -11.30 14.99
CA LEU A 341 -22.66 -11.05 15.53
C LEU A 341 -21.59 -11.55 14.55
N SER A 342 -20.40 -10.97 14.60
CA SER A 342 -19.22 -11.46 13.88
C SER A 342 -17.97 -11.39 14.73
N LYS A 343 -17.16 -12.45 14.74
CA LYS A 343 -15.86 -12.45 15.43
C LYS A 343 -14.81 -11.59 14.72
N LEU A 344 -15.03 -11.23 13.45
CA LEU A 344 -14.12 -10.47 12.61
C LEU A 344 -12.66 -10.95 12.68
N SER A 345 -12.46 -12.26 12.80
CA SER A 345 -11.11 -12.85 12.83
C SER A 345 -10.62 -13.10 11.41
N VAL A 346 -11.54 -13.51 10.53
CA VAL A 346 -11.28 -13.80 9.13
C VAL A 346 -12.26 -13.04 8.23
N SER A 347 -11.72 -12.46 7.17
CA SER A 347 -12.45 -11.73 6.15
C SER A 347 -12.46 -12.54 4.85
N THR A 348 -13.55 -12.46 4.12
CA THR A 348 -13.74 -13.10 2.81
C THR A 348 -13.95 -12.02 1.76
N ILE A 349 -13.17 -12.05 0.68
CA ILE A 349 -13.35 -11.15 -0.46
C ILE A 349 -14.03 -11.92 -1.57
N GLN A 350 -15.23 -11.47 -1.94
CA GLN A 350 -15.93 -11.99 -3.10
C GLN A 350 -15.73 -11.05 -4.27
N CYS A 351 -15.14 -11.57 -5.34
CA CYS A 351 -14.91 -10.85 -6.58
C CYS A 351 -15.48 -11.62 -7.77
N TYR A 352 -15.65 -10.92 -8.90
CA TYR A 352 -16.36 -11.45 -10.05
C TYR A 352 -15.55 -11.25 -11.33
N VAL A 353 -15.13 -12.35 -11.93
CA VAL A 353 -14.27 -12.36 -13.11
C VAL A 353 -15.11 -12.49 -14.38
N GLN A 354 -14.75 -11.75 -15.43
CA GLN A 354 -15.41 -11.84 -16.73
C GLN A 354 -15.10 -13.17 -17.43
N SER A 355 -16.07 -13.68 -18.18
CA SER A 355 -15.98 -14.96 -18.91
C SER A 355 -14.78 -15.06 -19.86
N ARG A 356 -14.27 -13.94 -20.39
CA ARG A 356 -13.06 -13.92 -21.26
C ARG A 356 -11.82 -14.52 -20.58
N PHE A 357 -11.77 -14.51 -19.25
CA PHE A 357 -10.63 -15.01 -18.48
C PHE A 357 -10.80 -16.47 -18.02
N LEU A 358 -11.82 -17.18 -18.49
CA LEU A 358 -12.12 -18.56 -18.08
C LEU A 358 -10.91 -19.50 -18.21
N ASN A 359 -10.12 -19.35 -19.27
CA ASN A 359 -8.92 -20.15 -19.52
C ASN A 359 -7.77 -19.85 -18.54
N LEU A 360 -7.79 -18.72 -17.85
CA LEU A 360 -6.77 -18.30 -16.89
C LEU A 360 -7.12 -18.65 -15.46
N LEU A 361 -8.39 -18.96 -15.16
CA LEU A 361 -8.85 -19.23 -13.80
C LEU A 361 -8.09 -20.36 -13.11
N SER A 362 -7.74 -21.43 -13.85
CA SER A 362 -6.95 -22.54 -13.32
C SER A 362 -5.48 -22.20 -13.08
N SER A 363 -5.01 -21.06 -13.59
CA SER A 363 -3.63 -20.59 -13.43
C SER A 363 -3.47 -19.57 -12.31
N ILE A 364 -4.56 -19.14 -11.67
CA ILE A 364 -4.52 -18.23 -10.52
C ILE A 364 -3.84 -18.96 -9.36
N THR A 365 -2.78 -18.35 -8.84
CA THR A 365 -1.99 -18.90 -7.74
C THR A 365 -1.95 -18.00 -6.52
N ASP A 366 -2.25 -16.72 -6.67
CA ASP A 366 -2.16 -15.72 -5.61
C ASP A 366 -3.05 -14.51 -5.95
N ALA A 367 -3.12 -13.51 -5.07
CA ALA A 367 -3.79 -12.25 -5.35
C ALA A 367 -3.15 -11.08 -4.59
N ASN A 368 -3.16 -9.90 -5.21
CA ASN A 368 -2.89 -8.64 -4.54
C ASN A 368 -4.22 -7.89 -4.36
N ILE A 369 -4.46 -7.40 -3.14
CA ILE A 369 -5.68 -6.69 -2.78
C ILE A 369 -5.31 -5.25 -2.47
N ARG A 370 -5.79 -4.32 -3.30
CA ARG A 370 -5.53 -2.89 -3.14
C ARG A 370 -6.76 -2.22 -2.52
N ALA A 371 -6.56 -1.65 -1.33
CA ALA A 371 -7.58 -0.89 -0.65
C ALA A 371 -7.92 0.38 -1.45
N SER A 372 -9.19 0.56 -1.80
CA SER A 372 -9.63 1.73 -2.59
C SER A 372 -9.47 3.05 -1.84
N SER A 373 -9.50 3.03 -0.51
CA SER A 373 -9.42 4.21 0.35
C SER A 373 -8.00 4.74 0.54
N SER A 374 -7.04 3.85 0.79
CA SER A 374 -5.65 4.22 1.13
C SER A 374 -4.67 3.96 -0.01
N GLY A 375 -5.05 3.17 -1.02
CA GLY A 375 -4.17 2.69 -2.07
C GLY A 375 -3.16 1.64 -1.60
N LYS A 376 -3.16 1.25 -0.31
CA LYS A 376 -2.27 0.21 0.22
C LYS A 376 -2.61 -1.13 -0.42
N VAL A 377 -1.57 -1.88 -0.77
CA VAL A 377 -1.67 -3.23 -1.32
C VAL A 377 -1.36 -4.25 -0.24
N VAL A 378 -2.21 -5.26 -0.12
CA VAL A 378 -2.06 -6.42 0.76
C VAL A 378 -1.96 -7.66 -0.13
N GLY A 379 -0.80 -8.34 -0.09
CA GLY A 379 -0.63 -9.62 -0.78
C GLY A 379 -1.34 -10.73 -0.02
N LEU A 380 -2.13 -11.54 -0.72
CA LEU A 380 -2.99 -12.58 -0.14
C LEU A 380 -2.17 -13.64 0.60
N LYS A 381 -1.16 -14.25 -0.03
CA LYS A 381 -0.32 -15.24 0.67
C LYS A 381 0.54 -14.63 1.77
N SER A 382 1.09 -13.43 1.55
CA SER A 382 1.94 -12.75 2.54
C SER A 382 1.18 -12.40 3.82
N SER A 383 -0.14 -12.18 3.73
CA SER A 383 -1.00 -11.97 4.90
C SER A 383 -1.53 -13.27 5.52
N GLY A 384 -1.13 -14.45 5.02
CA GLY A 384 -1.65 -15.75 5.48
C GLY A 384 -3.01 -16.12 4.90
N GLY A 385 -3.48 -15.39 3.88
CA GLY A 385 -4.71 -15.69 3.16
C GLY A 385 -4.55 -16.76 2.07
N ARG A 386 -5.68 -17.16 1.50
CA ARG A 386 -5.79 -18.18 0.44
C ARG A 386 -6.97 -17.93 -0.49
N ILE A 387 -6.91 -18.53 -1.67
CA ILE A 387 -8.05 -18.61 -2.58
C ILE A 387 -8.93 -19.78 -2.11
N THR A 388 -10.15 -19.51 -1.69
CA THR A 388 -11.07 -20.51 -1.12
C THR A 388 -11.93 -21.16 -2.19
N ALA A 389 -12.38 -20.39 -3.19
CA ALA A 389 -13.19 -20.91 -4.29
C ALA A 389 -12.94 -20.16 -5.59
N VAL A 390 -12.93 -20.91 -6.70
CA VAL A 390 -12.93 -20.36 -8.06
C VAL A 390 -14.09 -21.01 -8.80
N GLY A 391 -15.08 -20.20 -9.17
CA GLY A 391 -16.27 -20.66 -9.88
C GLY A 391 -15.92 -21.29 -11.22
N ARG A 392 -16.73 -22.26 -11.65
CA ARG A 392 -16.65 -22.90 -12.97
C ARG A 392 -17.87 -22.66 -13.85
N THR A 393 -18.87 -22.00 -13.28
CA THR A 393 -20.13 -21.68 -13.93
C THR A 393 -20.25 -20.17 -14.07
N ILE A 394 -20.73 -19.73 -15.22
CA ILE A 394 -21.04 -18.34 -15.50
C ILE A 394 -22.44 -18.09 -14.92
N SER A 395 -22.57 -17.08 -14.05
CA SER A 395 -23.89 -16.70 -13.53
C SER A 395 -24.80 -16.26 -14.70
N PRO A 396 -26.05 -16.76 -14.77
CA PRO A 396 -26.98 -16.36 -15.82
C PRO A 396 -27.41 -14.89 -15.71
N GLU A 397 -27.31 -14.29 -14.52
CA GLU A 397 -27.76 -12.91 -14.27
C GLU A 397 -26.74 -11.86 -14.69
N ASN A 398 -25.46 -12.07 -14.37
CA ASN A 398 -24.42 -11.07 -14.60
C ASN A 398 -23.31 -11.54 -15.55
N HIS A 399 -23.36 -12.79 -16.01
CA HIS A 399 -22.35 -13.40 -16.88
C HIS A 399 -20.91 -13.36 -16.33
N LEU A 400 -20.77 -13.30 -15.00
CA LEU A 400 -19.48 -13.31 -14.30
C LEU A 400 -19.28 -14.64 -13.57
N ILE A 401 -18.01 -14.90 -13.25
CA ILE A 401 -17.55 -16.09 -12.55
C ILE A 401 -17.07 -15.65 -11.15
N PRO A 402 -17.67 -16.17 -10.06
CA PRO A 402 -17.28 -15.78 -8.72
C PRO A 402 -15.91 -16.35 -8.34
N VAL A 403 -15.09 -15.55 -7.68
CA VAL A 403 -13.83 -15.96 -7.05
C VAL A 403 -13.85 -15.46 -5.60
N VAL A 404 -13.56 -16.36 -4.67
CA VAL A 404 -13.63 -16.12 -3.23
C VAL A 404 -12.23 -16.26 -2.64
N LEU A 405 -11.77 -15.20 -2.00
CA LEU A 405 -10.49 -15.14 -1.28
C LEU A 405 -10.80 -15.06 0.21
N GLU A 406 -9.94 -15.64 1.03
CA GLU A 406 -10.02 -15.58 2.50
C GLU A 406 -8.70 -15.08 3.04
N LEU A 407 -8.74 -14.16 3.99
CA LEU A 407 -7.54 -13.60 4.63
C LEU A 407 -7.86 -13.22 6.08
N PRO A 408 -6.85 -13.18 6.97
CA PRO A 408 -7.01 -12.60 8.30
C PRO A 408 -7.56 -11.18 8.20
N ASN A 409 -8.38 -10.81 9.19
CA ASN A 409 -8.93 -9.46 9.22
C ASN A 409 -7.81 -8.40 9.32
N ASP A 410 -7.90 -7.36 8.50
CA ASP A 410 -6.92 -6.28 8.40
C ASP A 410 -7.69 -4.95 8.48
N GLU A 411 -7.26 -4.04 9.35
CA GLU A 411 -7.91 -2.74 9.54
C GLU A 411 -7.95 -1.89 8.26
N VAL A 412 -7.01 -2.13 7.34
CA VAL A 412 -6.97 -1.45 6.04
C VAL A 412 -8.00 -1.99 5.05
N LEU A 413 -8.55 -3.18 5.33
CA LEU A 413 -9.56 -3.86 4.53
C LEU A 413 -10.83 -4.09 5.36
N PRO A 414 -11.55 -3.02 5.75
CA PRO A 414 -12.73 -3.14 6.59
C PRO A 414 -13.84 -3.92 5.88
N VAL A 415 -14.54 -4.75 6.66
CA VAL A 415 -15.74 -5.48 6.20
C VAL A 415 -16.78 -4.51 5.63
N GLY A 416 -17.42 -4.91 4.54
CA GLY A 416 -18.33 -4.08 3.76
C GLY A 416 -17.63 -3.19 2.72
N GLY A 417 -16.31 -3.02 2.82
CA GLY A 417 -15.50 -2.25 1.89
C GLY A 417 -15.40 -2.87 0.50
N VAL A 418 -15.08 -2.03 -0.47
CA VAL A 418 -14.83 -2.39 -1.87
C VAL A 418 -13.35 -2.22 -2.19
N VAL A 419 -12.76 -3.21 -2.85
CA VAL A 419 -11.32 -3.29 -3.13
C VAL A 419 -11.04 -3.64 -4.58
N ASP A 420 -9.90 -3.18 -5.09
CA ASP A 420 -9.35 -3.68 -6.33
C ASP A 420 -8.60 -4.99 -6.04
N VAL A 421 -8.91 -6.04 -6.78
CA VAL A 421 -8.29 -7.36 -6.66
C VAL A 421 -7.55 -7.67 -7.95
N TYR A 422 -6.27 -8.01 -7.80
CA TYR A 422 -5.37 -8.40 -8.87
C TYR A 422 -5.07 -9.88 -8.68
N LEU A 423 -5.81 -10.74 -9.39
CA LEU A 423 -5.61 -12.20 -9.32
C LEU A 423 -4.38 -12.58 -10.14
N LEU A 424 -3.36 -13.11 -9.45
CA LEU A 424 -2.04 -13.37 -10.01
C LEU A 424 -2.00 -14.78 -10.59
N CYS A 425 -1.78 -14.88 -11.89
CA CYS A 425 -1.57 -16.14 -12.58
C CYS A 425 -0.09 -16.54 -12.53
N LYS A 426 0.20 -17.82 -12.80
CA LYS A 426 1.58 -18.31 -12.88
C LYS A 426 2.44 -17.40 -13.77
N PRO A 427 3.63 -16.98 -13.30
CA PRO A 427 4.53 -16.15 -14.09
C PRO A 427 4.98 -16.92 -15.33
N LYS A 428 5.03 -16.22 -16.47
CA LYS A 428 5.50 -16.78 -17.74
C LYS A 428 6.86 -16.23 -18.13
N ASP A 429 7.07 -14.93 -17.93
CA ASP A 429 8.25 -14.23 -18.42
C ASP A 429 8.82 -13.29 -17.36
N ASN A 430 10.13 -13.04 -17.45
CA ASN A 430 10.79 -11.97 -16.70
C ASN A 430 10.69 -10.69 -17.53
N SER A 431 10.05 -9.67 -16.97
CA SER A 431 9.92 -8.35 -17.59
C SER A 431 10.47 -7.27 -16.67
N LEU A 432 10.87 -6.13 -17.24
CA LEU A 432 11.19 -4.96 -16.42
C LEU A 432 9.92 -4.51 -15.71
N THR A 433 10.00 -4.36 -14.40
CA THR A 433 8.88 -3.86 -13.61
C THR A 433 9.31 -2.68 -12.75
N VAL A 434 8.37 -1.78 -12.53
CA VAL A 434 8.51 -0.66 -11.61
C VAL A 434 7.36 -0.68 -10.62
N PRO A 435 7.54 -0.15 -9.40
CA PRO A 435 6.41 0.13 -8.51
C PRO A 435 5.35 0.97 -9.23
N LEU A 436 4.07 0.70 -9.00
CA LEU A 436 2.99 1.48 -9.62
C LEU A 436 3.06 2.97 -9.22
N SER A 437 3.60 3.27 -8.03
CA SER A 437 3.87 4.64 -7.54
C SER A 437 4.96 5.38 -8.32
N SER A 438 5.77 4.69 -9.12
CA SER A 438 6.74 5.31 -10.04
C SER A 438 6.09 5.94 -11.26
N VAL A 439 4.89 5.49 -11.62
CA VAL A 439 4.23 5.86 -12.87
C VAL A 439 3.41 7.12 -12.65
N LEU A 440 3.66 8.10 -13.51
CA LEU A 440 2.89 9.32 -13.64
C LEU A 440 2.07 9.25 -14.92
N GLU A 441 0.84 9.75 -14.88
CA GLU A 441 -0.02 9.85 -16.05
C GLU A 441 -0.24 11.32 -16.44
N GLU A 442 -0.10 11.62 -17.73
CA GLU A 442 -0.43 12.92 -18.31
C GLU A 442 -1.06 12.74 -19.67
N GLN A 443 -2.29 13.26 -19.85
CA GLN A 443 -3.01 13.24 -21.13
C GLN A 443 -3.11 11.82 -21.74
N GLY A 444 -3.22 10.78 -20.92
CA GLY A 444 -3.29 9.38 -21.35
C GLY A 444 -1.94 8.72 -21.67
N ASN A 445 -0.83 9.45 -21.54
CA ASN A 445 0.52 8.89 -21.67
C ASN A 445 1.13 8.63 -20.28
N HIS A 446 1.98 7.61 -20.20
CA HIS A 446 2.62 7.19 -18.96
C HIS A 446 4.10 7.56 -18.94
N PHE A 447 4.56 8.07 -17.81
CA PHE A 447 5.93 8.54 -17.63
C PHE A 447 6.51 8.05 -16.31
N VAL A 448 7.83 7.93 -16.26
CA VAL A 448 8.60 7.76 -15.02
C VAL A 448 9.65 8.86 -14.92
N MET A 449 10.08 9.14 -13.70
CA MET A 449 11.23 10.01 -13.44
C MET A 449 12.49 9.17 -13.34
N LEU A 450 13.29 9.19 -14.39
CA LEU A 450 14.59 8.52 -14.42
C LEU A 450 15.62 9.36 -13.68
N GLN A 451 16.39 8.75 -12.80
CA GLN A 451 17.53 9.35 -12.12
C GLN A 451 18.76 9.32 -13.06
N VAL A 452 19.22 10.49 -13.49
CA VAL A 452 20.46 10.67 -14.27
C VAL A 452 21.65 10.83 -13.34
N THR A 453 21.50 11.69 -12.33
CA THR A 453 22.41 11.80 -11.19
C THR A 453 21.59 11.77 -9.90
N PRO A 454 22.22 11.61 -8.72
CA PRO A 454 21.53 11.64 -7.42
C PRO A 454 20.61 12.84 -7.18
N GLU A 455 20.81 13.95 -7.89
CA GLU A 455 19.99 15.18 -7.81
C GLU A 455 19.40 15.64 -9.15
N THR A 456 19.62 14.91 -10.24
CA THR A 456 19.12 15.27 -11.57
C THR A 456 18.29 14.15 -12.15
N PHE A 457 17.08 14.49 -12.57
CA PHE A 457 16.10 13.56 -13.09
C PHE A 457 15.70 13.93 -14.52
N MET A 458 15.24 12.95 -15.27
CA MET A 458 14.72 13.15 -16.62
C MET A 458 13.38 12.44 -16.73
N LYS A 459 12.39 13.16 -17.24
CA LYS A 459 11.09 12.60 -17.54
C LYS A 459 11.21 11.66 -18.73
N ARG A 460 10.81 10.40 -18.57
CA ARG A 460 10.87 9.39 -19.62
C ARG A 460 9.51 8.75 -19.84
N GLU A 461 9.05 8.78 -21.08
CA GLU A 461 7.83 8.10 -21.49
C GLU A 461 8.03 6.58 -21.49
N VAL A 462 7.04 5.85 -21.00
CA VAL A 462 7.07 4.40 -20.90
C VAL A 462 5.77 3.80 -21.44
N LYS A 463 5.89 2.62 -22.05
CA LYS A 463 4.72 1.79 -22.39
C LYS A 463 4.55 0.75 -21.31
N LEU A 464 3.37 0.71 -20.71
CA LEU A 464 3.04 -0.19 -19.62
C LEU A 464 2.37 -1.46 -20.15
N GLY A 465 2.60 -2.56 -19.44
CA GLY A 465 1.97 -3.85 -19.66
C GLY A 465 1.07 -4.26 -18.50
N VAL A 466 1.22 -5.50 -18.05
CA VAL A 466 0.42 -6.04 -16.96
C VAL A 466 0.78 -5.37 -15.63
N SER A 467 -0.22 -5.07 -14.79
CA SER A 467 -0.03 -4.62 -13.41
C SER A 467 -0.67 -5.59 -12.44
N ASP A 468 0.06 -5.88 -11.36
CA ASP A 468 -0.41 -6.67 -10.21
C ASP A 468 -0.94 -5.78 -9.07
N GLY A 469 -1.13 -4.48 -9.32
CA GLY A 469 -1.60 -3.50 -8.35
C GLY A 469 -0.52 -2.90 -7.44
N GLU A 470 0.63 -3.56 -7.29
CA GLU A 470 1.81 -3.07 -6.56
C GLU A 470 2.91 -2.61 -7.53
N ARG A 471 3.13 -3.42 -8.56
CA ARG A 471 4.11 -3.24 -9.62
C ARG A 471 3.40 -3.26 -10.98
N VAL A 472 4.09 -2.72 -11.97
CA VAL A 472 3.63 -2.69 -13.34
C VAL A 472 4.79 -3.01 -14.27
N GLU A 473 4.50 -3.84 -15.26
CA GLU A 473 5.40 -4.17 -16.34
C GLU A 473 5.66 -2.95 -17.23
N VAL A 474 6.92 -2.77 -17.62
CA VAL A 474 7.36 -1.77 -18.58
C VAL A 474 7.80 -2.49 -19.85
N ILE A 475 6.98 -2.38 -20.89
CA ILE A 475 7.20 -3.00 -22.20
C ILE A 475 8.32 -2.27 -22.96
N SER A 476 8.36 -0.94 -22.86
CA SER A 476 9.39 -0.13 -23.49
C SER A 476 9.61 1.20 -22.77
N GLY A 477 10.79 1.77 -22.95
CA GLY A 477 11.16 3.07 -22.39
C GLY A 477 12.11 2.98 -21.20
N LEU A 478 12.47 1.79 -20.72
CA LEU A 478 13.50 1.62 -19.69
C LEU A 478 14.47 0.50 -20.09
N GLN A 479 15.68 0.57 -19.54
CA GLN A 479 16.71 -0.44 -19.69
C GLN A 479 17.00 -1.10 -18.33
N PRO A 480 17.45 -2.36 -18.31
CA PRO A 480 17.92 -2.98 -17.06
C PRO A 480 19.02 -2.14 -16.43
N GLY A 481 18.90 -1.86 -15.13
CA GLY A 481 19.84 -1.03 -14.37
C GLY A 481 19.46 0.44 -14.26
N ASP A 482 18.56 0.95 -15.13
CA ASP A 482 17.99 2.30 -14.99
C ASP A 482 17.50 2.53 -13.56
N ARG A 483 17.75 3.70 -12.97
CA ARG A 483 17.18 4.06 -11.68
C ARG A 483 15.99 4.96 -11.88
N VAL A 484 14.85 4.61 -11.28
CA VAL A 484 13.62 5.40 -11.36
C VAL A 484 13.14 5.80 -9.97
N VAL A 485 12.45 6.93 -9.87
CA VAL A 485 11.80 7.35 -8.62
C VAL A 485 10.67 6.37 -8.29
N SER A 486 10.78 5.67 -7.16
CA SER A 486 9.80 4.70 -6.66
C SER A 486 8.77 5.31 -5.73
N ARG A 487 9.14 6.36 -4.98
CA ARG A 487 8.24 7.16 -4.15
C ARG A 487 8.57 8.64 -4.33
N GLY A 488 7.54 9.48 -4.33
CA GLY A 488 7.71 10.92 -4.47
C GLY A 488 7.91 11.43 -5.91
N ALA A 489 7.57 10.63 -6.94
CA ALA A 489 7.68 11.04 -8.35
C ALA A 489 6.89 12.33 -8.66
N VAL A 490 5.78 12.55 -7.96
CA VAL A 490 4.98 13.79 -8.04
C VAL A 490 5.77 15.01 -7.56
N TYR A 491 6.59 14.90 -6.50
CA TYR A 491 7.40 16.01 -6.01
C TYR A 491 8.48 16.41 -7.03
N VAL A 492 9.12 15.44 -7.68
CA VAL A 492 10.08 15.69 -8.77
C VAL A 492 9.38 16.37 -9.95
N LYS A 493 8.17 15.94 -10.31
CA LYS A 493 7.37 16.60 -11.34
C LYS A 493 7.03 18.05 -10.98
N MET A 494 6.67 18.31 -9.72
CA MET A 494 6.38 19.67 -9.26
C MET A 494 7.62 20.56 -9.34
N ALA A 495 8.80 20.04 -9.02
CA ALA A 495 10.07 20.78 -9.14
C ALA A 495 10.33 21.28 -10.58
N GLN A 496 9.91 20.51 -11.59
CA GLN A 496 9.96 20.93 -13.00
C GLN A 496 9.08 22.14 -13.30
N SER A 497 7.91 22.23 -12.65
CA SER A 497 6.91 23.29 -12.90
C SER A 497 7.12 24.52 -12.04
N SER A 498 7.70 24.35 -10.84
CA SER A 498 7.96 25.44 -9.91
C SER A 498 9.09 26.35 -10.36
N GLY A 499 9.84 25.98 -11.42
CA GLY A 499 10.82 26.82 -12.09
C GLY A 499 11.56 27.70 -11.10
N VAL A 500 12.27 27.08 -10.14
CA VAL A 500 13.08 27.85 -9.20
C VAL A 500 14.26 28.36 -10.01
N LEU A 501 14.05 29.53 -10.62
CA LEU A 501 15.02 30.61 -10.62
C LEU A 501 15.66 30.60 -9.24
N ASP A 502 16.93 30.22 -9.25
CA ASP A 502 17.84 30.25 -8.13
C ASP A 502 17.59 31.46 -7.22
N ALA A 503 17.04 31.20 -6.03
CA ALA A 503 16.97 32.17 -4.94
C ALA A 503 18.24 32.14 -4.07
N HIS A 504 19.28 31.41 -4.51
CA HIS A 504 20.62 31.41 -3.95
C HIS A 504 21.66 31.91 -4.95
N SER A 505 21.32 32.98 -5.68
CA SER A 505 22.27 34.08 -5.95
C SER A 505 22.65 34.75 -4.63
N GLY A 506 23.26 33.96 -3.73
CA GLY A 506 23.89 34.38 -2.50
C GLY A 506 25.38 34.24 -2.71
N HIS A 507 25.97 35.33 -3.18
CA HIS A 507 27.40 35.56 -3.28
C HIS A 507 28.19 34.89 -2.14
N VAL A 508 29.15 34.03 -2.49
CA VAL A 508 30.34 33.87 -1.67
C VAL A 508 31.22 35.09 -1.96
N HIS A 509 31.35 35.96 -0.95
CA HIS A 509 32.41 36.96 -0.87
C HIS A 509 33.55 36.44 -0.01
#